data_AF-A0A947AA58-F1
#
_entry.id   AF-A0A947AA58-F1
#
_cell.length_a   1.000
_cell.length_b   1.000
_cell.length_c   1.000
_cell.angle_alpha   90.00
_cell.angle_beta   90.00
_cell.angle_gamma   90.00
#
_symmetry.space_group_name_H-M   'P 1'
#
loop_
_entity.id
_entity.type
_entity.pdbx_description
1 polymer ?
#
loop_
_entity_poly.entity_id
_entity_poly.type
_entity_poly.pdbx_seq_one_letter_code
_entity_poly.pdbx_strand_id
1 'polypeptide(L)'
;VQHNINYRVLFHLMNLAGHHAVHPQVNAIAHLKLKDVRAALLTSKAEANAMEMVKRIDHFFDEPDKFKVIPVPKIPDGSPIGMDCFTPY
;
A
#
# COMPACT_ATOMS: atom_id res chain seq x y z
N VAL A 1 2.15 -14.05 8.68
CA VAL A 1 2.11 -13.69 7.24
C VAL A 1 1.04 -12.64 6.89
N GLN A 2 -0.13 -12.59 7.54
CA GLN A 2 -1.20 -11.63 7.20
C GLN A 2 -0.85 -10.14 7.43
N HIS A 3 -0.17 -9.80 8.53
CA HIS A 3 0.15 -8.39 8.84
C HIS A 3 1.04 -7.72 7.79
N ASN A 4 1.96 -8.47 7.17
CA ASN A 4 2.85 -7.93 6.14
C ASN A 4 2.07 -7.49 4.89
N ILE A 5 0.98 -8.20 4.56
CA ILE A 5 0.07 -7.84 3.47
C ILE A 5 -0.64 -6.51 3.77
N ASN A 6 -1.11 -6.33 5.01
CA ASN A 6 -1.81 -5.11 5.43
C ASN A 6 -0.94 -3.86 5.31
N TYR A 7 0.34 -3.93 5.69
CA TYR A 7 1.27 -2.83 5.53
C TYR A 7 1.53 -2.49 4.05
N ARG A 8 1.67 -3.50 3.17
CA ARG A 8 1.89 -3.26 1.72
C ARG A 8 0.72 -2.55 1.07
N VAL A 9 -0.52 -2.97 1.37
CA VAL A 9 -1.72 -2.32 0.85
C VAL A 9 -1.80 -0.86 1.32
N LEU A 10 -1.52 -0.62 2.60
CA LEU A 10 -1.48 0.73 3.16
C LEU A 10 -0.43 1.62 2.45
N PHE A 11 0.79 1.11 2.24
CA PHE A 11 1.84 1.85 1.55
C PHE A 11 1.47 2.22 0.10
N HIS A 12 0.83 1.31 -0.63
CA HIS A 12 0.39 1.61 -2.00
C HIS A 12 -0.71 2.69 -2.05
N LEU A 13 -1.64 2.67 -1.09
CA LEU A 13 -2.66 3.72 -0.94
C LEU A 13 -2.04 5.08 -0.61
N MET A 14 -1.07 5.13 0.30
CA MET A 14 -0.35 6.35 0.66
C MET A 14 0.46 6.90 -0.52
N ASN A 15 1.11 6.02 -1.29
CA ASN A 15 1.81 6.42 -2.50
C ASN A 15 0.85 7.05 -3.52
N LEU A 16 -0.30 6.42 -3.76
CA LEU A 16 -1.30 6.95 -4.69
C LEU A 16 -1.83 8.32 -4.23
N ALA A 17 -2.04 8.49 -2.93
CA ALA A 17 -2.54 9.73 -2.32
C ALA A 17 -1.53 10.89 -2.33
N GLY A 18 -0.23 10.61 -2.35
CA GLY A 18 0.85 11.61 -2.32
C GLY A 18 1.49 11.88 -3.69
N HIS A 19 1.06 11.18 -4.75
CA HIS A 19 1.69 11.31 -6.06
C HIS A 19 1.24 12.61 -6.75
N HIS A 20 2.17 13.51 -7.05
CA HIS A 20 1.85 14.80 -7.69
C HIS A 20 1.42 14.67 -9.16
N ALA A 21 1.74 13.55 -9.83
CA ALA A 21 1.41 13.35 -11.24
C ALA A 21 0.07 12.63 -11.51
N VAL A 22 -0.71 12.30 -10.48
CA VAL A 22 -2.04 11.67 -10.69
C VAL A 22 -3.15 12.72 -10.73
N HIS A 23 -4.23 12.39 -11.44
CA HIS A 23 -5.39 13.26 -11.56
C HIS A 23 -5.95 13.62 -10.17
N PRO A 24 -6.33 14.88 -9.89
CA PRO A 24 -6.81 15.30 -8.56
C PRO A 24 -7.96 14.45 -7.99
N GLN A 25 -8.82 13.90 -8.85
CA GLN A 25 -9.88 12.98 -8.43
C GLN A 25 -9.36 11.66 -7.87
N VAL A 26 -8.23 11.14 -8.39
CA VAL A 26 -7.58 9.93 -7.88
C VAL A 26 -7.03 10.19 -6.48
N ASN A 27 -6.40 11.36 -6.28
CA ASN A 27 -5.96 11.79 -4.94
C ASN A 27 -7.13 11.89 -3.97
N ALA A 28 -8.25 12.51 -4.38
CA ALA A 28 -9.43 12.61 -3.54
C ALA A 28 -9.97 11.24 -3.10
N ILE A 29 -10.04 10.27 -4.02
CA ILE A 29 -10.48 8.90 -3.72
C ILE A 29 -9.48 8.19 -2.80
N ALA A 30 -8.19 8.31 -3.05
CA ALA A 30 -7.14 7.69 -2.23
C ALA A 30 -7.14 8.25 -0.80
N HIS A 31 -7.31 9.57 -0.64
CA HIS A 31 -7.43 10.23 0.66
C HIS A 31 -8.68 9.77 1.42
N LEU A 32 -9.82 9.65 0.74
CA LEU A 32 -11.04 9.10 1.34
C LEU A 32 -10.81 7.67 1.83
N LYS A 33 -10.18 6.82 1.02
CA LYS A 33 -9.89 5.43 1.40
C LYS A 33 -8.89 5.32 2.56
N LEU A 34 -7.91 6.21 2.66
CA LEU A 34 -7.03 6.26 3.84
C LEU A 34 -7.81 6.61 5.11
N LYS A 35 -8.80 7.51 5.03
CA LYS A 35 -9.68 7.82 6.17
C LYS A 35 -10.54 6.63 6.56
N ASP A 36 -11.12 5.92 5.59
CA ASP A 36 -11.91 4.70 5.84
C ASP A 36 -11.06 3.62 6.54
N VAL A 37 -9.85 3.37 6.04
CA VAL A 37 -8.91 2.40 6.63
C VAL A 37 -8.52 2.79 8.04
N ARG A 38 -8.22 4.06 8.28
CA ARG A 38 -7.91 4.58 9.62
C ARG A 38 -9.06 4.32 10.59
N ALA A 39 -10.29 4.64 10.19
CA ALA A 39 -11.47 4.41 11.02
C ALA A 39 -11.66 2.92 11.33
N ALA A 40 -11.51 2.05 10.32
CA ALA A 40 -11.60 0.60 10.50
C ALA A 40 -10.55 0.08 11.50
N LEU A 41 -9.30 0.54 11.41
CA LEU A 41 -8.23 0.16 12.33
C LEU A 41 -8.50 0.59 13.77
N LEU A 42 -9.10 1.76 13.98
CA LEU A 42 -9.51 2.24 15.32
C LEU A 42 -10.67 1.43 15.92
N THR A 43 -11.54 0.87 15.07
CA THR A 43 -12.65 0.02 15.52
C THR A 43 -12.26 -1.44 15.74
N SER A 44 -11.19 -1.90 15.10
CA SER A 44 -10.61 -3.21 15.38
C SER A 44 -10.04 -3.24 16.80
N LYS A 45 -10.18 -4.37 17.51
CA LYS A 45 -9.56 -4.57 18.84
C LYS A 45 -8.13 -4.04 18.83
N ALA A 46 -7.73 -3.33 19.89
CA ALA A 46 -6.46 -2.61 20.01
C ALA A 46 -5.23 -3.52 19.89
N GLU A 47 -4.92 -3.92 18.66
CA GLU A 47 -3.72 -4.66 18.30
C GLU A 47 -2.59 -3.66 18.05
N ALA A 48 -1.39 -3.95 18.55
CA ALA A 48 -0.22 -3.09 18.40
C ALA A 48 0.06 -2.71 16.92
N ASN A 49 -0.25 -3.62 15.99
CA ASN A 49 -0.15 -3.37 14.55
C ASN A 49 -1.16 -2.34 14.04
N ALA A 50 -2.41 -2.38 14.52
CA ALA A 50 -3.43 -1.42 14.10
C ALA A 50 -3.05 0.00 14.54
N MET A 51 -2.53 0.15 15.76
CA MET A 51 -2.06 1.43 16.28
C MET A 51 -0.86 1.98 15.49
N GLU A 52 0.11 1.13 15.12
CA GLU A 52 1.25 1.53 14.30
C GLU A 52 0.82 1.95 12.89
N MET A 53 -0.17 1.26 12.30
CA MET A 53 -0.74 1.64 11.00
C MET A 53 -1.49 2.98 11.07
N VAL A 54 -2.28 3.23 12.13
CA VAL A 54 -2.94 4.52 12.35
C VAL A 54 -1.92 5.64 12.47
N LYS A 55 -0.86 5.44 13.26
CA LYS A 55 0.21 6.42 13.43
C LYS A 55 0.88 6.79 12.10
N ARG A 56 1.08 5.81 11.21
CA ARG A 56 1.63 6.04 9.87
C ARG A 56 0.69 6.83 8.97
N ILE A 57 -0.62 6.56 9.05
CA ILE A 57 -1.63 7.32 8.31
C ILE A 57 -1.66 8.78 8.80
N ASP A 58 -1.63 8.99 10.11
CA ASP A 58 -1.65 10.34 10.71
C ASP A 58 -0.41 11.14 10.29
N HIS A 59 0.78 10.56 10.41
CA HIS A 59 2.02 11.20 9.94
C HIS A 59 1.98 11.54 8.44
N PHE A 60 1.31 10.73 7.63
CA PHE A 60 1.17 11.02 6.19
C PHE A 60 0.23 12.20 5.93
N PHE A 61 -0.84 12.36 6.72
CA PHE A 61 -1.70 13.54 6.61
C PHE A 61 -1.02 14.80 7.14
N ASP A 62 -0.18 14.69 8.17
CA ASP A 62 0.56 15.83 8.72
C ASP A 62 1.69 16.29 7.77
N GLU A 63 2.44 15.35 7.20
CA GLU A 63 3.62 15.64 6.37
C GLU A 63 3.67 14.75 5.11
N PRO A 64 2.74 14.95 4.14
CA PRO A 64 2.64 14.09 2.96
C PRO A 64 3.90 14.13 2.09
N ASP A 65 4.58 15.29 2.02
CA ASP A 65 5.78 15.48 1.19
C ASP A 65 6.99 14.66 1.69
N LYS A 66 6.99 14.28 2.97
CA LYS A 66 8.07 13.46 3.55
C LYS A 66 7.86 11.97 3.32
N PHE A 67 6.69 11.56 2.81
CA PHE A 67 6.42 10.17 2.51
C PHE A 67 7.23 9.70 1.31
N LYS A 68 8.35 9.02 1.60
CA LYS A 68 9.13 8.34 0.57
C LYS A 68 8.56 6.95 0.35
N VAL A 69 8.16 6.68 -0.89
CA VAL A 69 7.75 5.35 -1.32
C VAL A 69 8.91 4.40 -1.07
N ILE A 70 8.72 3.45 -0.16
CA ILE A 70 9.66 2.36 -0.01
C ILE A 70 9.52 1.54 -1.30
N PRO A 71 10.59 1.40 -2.11
CA PRO A 71 10.52 0.57 -3.29
C PRO A 71 10.13 -0.83 -2.84
N VAL A 72 9.01 -1.33 -3.36
CA VAL A 72 8.62 -2.71 -3.13
C VAL A 72 9.78 -3.59 -3.53
N PRO A 73 10.18 -4.60 -2.72
CA PRO A 73 11.11 -5.61 -3.16
C PRO A 73 10.59 -6.13 -4.49
N LYS A 74 11.39 -5.98 -5.55
CA LYS A 74 11.02 -6.53 -6.87
C LYS A 74 10.75 -8.01 -6.62
N ILE A 75 9.49 -8.42 -6.77
CA ILE A 75 9.18 -9.84 -6.86
C ILE A 75 10.03 -10.32 -8.05
N PRO A 76 10.89 -11.34 -7.89
CA PRO A 76 11.59 -11.89 -9.03
C PRO A 76 10.54 -12.21 -10.09
N ASP A 77 10.71 -11.58 -11.26
CA ASP A 77 9.79 -11.65 -12.38
C ASP A 77 9.49 -13.13 -12.66
N GLY A 78 8.21 -13.41 -12.89
CA GLY A 78 7.57 -14.71 -12.66
C GLY A 78 8.43 -15.96 -12.87
N SER A 79 8.32 -16.92 -11.96
CA SER A 79 8.62 -18.31 -12.26
C SER A 79 8.01 -18.65 -13.62
N PRO A 80 8.76 -19.27 -14.57
CA PRO A 80 8.26 -19.58 -15.89
C PRO A 80 7.20 -20.67 -15.80
N ILE A 81 5.98 -20.29 -15.49
CA ILE A 81 4.79 -21.11 -15.75
C ILE A 81 4.46 -20.96 -17.23
N GLY A 82 5.17 -21.72 -18.07
CA GLY A 82 4.84 -21.80 -19.50
C GLY A 82 5.98 -21.90 -20.50
N MET A 83 7.06 -22.65 -20.20
CA MET A 83 7.93 -23.15 -21.26
C MET A 83 8.28 -24.61 -20.99
N ASP A 84 7.25 -25.48 -21.03
CA ASP A 84 7.51 -26.87 -21.38
C ASP A 84 7.58 -26.95 -22.91
N CYS A 85 8.82 -26.77 -23.38
CA CYS A 85 9.40 -27.33 -24.60
C CYS A 85 8.47 -27.53 -25.82
N PHE A 86 8.41 -26.53 -26.70
CA PHE A 86 8.28 -26.79 -28.14
C PHE A 86 9.68 -27.03 -28.72
N THR A 87 10.06 -28.27 -28.98
CA THR A 87 11.07 -28.59 -30.00
C THR A 87 10.59 -29.76 -30.88
N PRO A 88 10.52 -29.57 -32.21
CA PRO A 88 10.08 -30.60 -33.16
C PRO A 88 11.22 -31.57 -33.50
N TYR A 89 10.89 -32.84 -33.68
CA TYR A 89 11.64 -33.80 -34.49
C TYR A 89 10.67 -34.50 -35.43
#